data_AF-A0A3D4NR19-F1
#
_entry.id   AF-A0A3D4NR19-F1
#
_cell.length_a   1.000
_cell.length_b   1.000
_cell.length_c   1.000
_cell.angle_alpha   90.00
_cell.angle_beta   90.00
_cell.angle_gamma   90.00
#
_symmetry.space_group_name_H-M   'P 1'
#
loop_
_entity.id
_entity.type
_entity.pdbx_description
1 polymer ?
#
loop_
_entity_poly.entity_id
_entity_poly.type
_entity_poly.pdbx_seq_one_letter_code
_entity_poly.pdbx_strand_id
1 'polypeptide(L)'
;MSGSMAQAFAHNFLGHSPRWYKASIVGFLILNALVLWTVGPVAAGWLLVLEFIFTLAMALKCYPLMPGGLLLVEALLLKMTTPQALYDELVHNFPVILLLMFMVAGIYFMKDLLLFLFSRLLLGVRSKAMLALMFCFLSAFLSAFLDALTVTAVIISAAVGFYSVYHRVASGDDPRQDSPIGNDQNLPKLHHADLEQFRAFLRSLLMHGAVGTALGGVCT
;
A
#
# COMPACT_ATOMS: atom_id res chain seq x y z
N MET A 1 22.53 11.21 -34.49
CA MET A 1 22.05 9.84 -34.73
C MET A 1 20.54 9.88 -34.83
N SER A 2 20.01 9.94 -36.05
CA SER A 2 18.59 10.00 -36.37
C SER A 2 17.97 8.60 -36.21
N GLY A 3 17.61 8.26 -34.97
CA GLY A 3 16.74 7.12 -34.73
C GLY A 3 15.40 7.35 -35.44
N SER A 4 14.96 6.38 -36.25
CA SER A 4 13.64 6.40 -36.88
C SER A 4 12.56 6.73 -35.86
N MET A 5 11.56 7.54 -36.21
CA MET A 5 10.42 7.85 -35.33
C MET A 5 9.80 6.58 -34.71
N ALA A 6 9.80 5.47 -35.47
CA ALA A 6 9.35 4.16 -34.98
C ALA A 6 10.19 3.64 -33.80
N GLN A 7 11.50 3.90 -33.80
CA GLN A 7 12.42 3.48 -32.73
C GLN A 7 12.25 4.35 -31.48
N ALA A 8 11.94 5.64 -31.64
CA ALA A 8 11.58 6.53 -30.53
C ALA A 8 10.22 6.15 -29.90
N PHE A 9 9.24 5.77 -30.72
CA PHE A 9 7.96 5.22 -30.23
C PHE A 9 8.16 3.88 -29.51
N ALA A 10 8.95 2.96 -30.07
CA ALA A 10 9.25 1.67 -29.42
C ALA A 10 10.00 1.82 -28.09
N HIS A 11 10.86 2.83 -27.97
CA HIS A 11 11.56 3.12 -26.71
C HIS A 11 10.63 3.70 -25.64
N ASN A 12 9.67 4.55 -26.04
CA ASN A 12 8.67 5.14 -25.13
C ASN A 12 7.47 4.21 -24.84
N PHE A 13 7.20 3.22 -25.69
CA PHE A 13 6.11 2.27 -25.52
C PHE A 13 6.28 1.48 -24.22
N LEU A 14 5.34 1.61 -23.27
CA LEU A 14 5.35 0.96 -21.96
C LEU A 14 6.55 1.30 -21.04
N GLY A 15 7.22 2.44 -21.25
CA GLY A 15 8.26 2.97 -20.37
C GLY A 15 9.44 2.02 -20.14
N HIS A 16 9.91 1.91 -18.88
CA HIS A 16 11.03 1.06 -18.46
C HIS A 16 10.70 -0.43 -18.31
N SER A 17 9.60 -0.92 -18.92
CA SER A 17 9.27 -2.34 -18.84
C SER A 17 10.27 -3.23 -19.61
N PRO A 18 10.50 -4.48 -19.16
CA PRO A 18 11.38 -5.43 -19.85
C PRO A 18 10.98 -5.64 -21.32
N ARG A 19 11.97 -5.79 -22.20
CA ARG A 19 11.74 -5.96 -23.65
C ARG A 19 10.86 -7.17 -23.98
N TRP A 20 11.03 -8.27 -23.24
CA TRP A 20 10.23 -9.48 -23.41
C TRP A 20 8.75 -9.22 -23.11
N TYR A 21 8.45 -8.40 -22.10
CA TYR A 21 7.09 -8.06 -21.72
C TYR A 21 6.43 -7.20 -22.79
N LYS A 22 7.13 -6.19 -23.32
CA LYS A 22 6.65 -5.40 -24.46
C LYS A 22 6.33 -6.30 -25.67
N ALA A 23 7.20 -7.27 -25.96
CA ALA A 23 6.98 -8.24 -27.03
C ALA A 23 5.76 -9.14 -26.79
N SER A 24 5.55 -9.61 -25.55
CA SER A 24 4.36 -10.39 -25.18
C SER A 24 3.07 -9.61 -25.39
N ILE A 25 3.03 -8.33 -24.98
CA ILE A 25 1.84 -7.48 -25.18
C ILE A 25 1.55 -7.25 -26.68
N VAL A 26 2.57 -6.99 -27.49
CA VAL A 26 2.39 -6.88 -28.94
C VAL A 26 1.92 -8.22 -29.54
N GLY A 27 2.42 -9.34 -29.02
CA GLY A 27 1.95 -10.66 -29.41
C GLY A 27 0.47 -10.89 -29.10
N PHE A 28 0.03 -10.50 -27.90
CA PHE A 28 -1.37 -10.57 -27.48
C PHE A 28 -2.30 -9.78 -28.39
N LEU A 29 -1.94 -8.54 -28.74
CA LEU A 29 -2.71 -7.73 -29.70
C LEU A 29 -2.87 -8.39 -31.07
N ILE A 30 -1.85 -9.10 -31.55
CA ILE A 30 -1.97 -9.78 -32.84
C ILE A 30 -2.81 -11.04 -32.68
N LEU A 31 -2.65 -11.74 -31.56
CA LEU A 31 -3.31 -13.01 -31.28
C LEU A 31 -4.82 -12.84 -31.04
N ASN A 32 -5.24 -11.79 -30.34
CA ASN A 32 -6.64 -11.45 -30.12
C ASN A 32 -7.39 -11.21 -31.44
N ALA A 33 -6.82 -10.41 -32.35
CA ALA A 33 -7.40 -10.18 -33.66
C ALA A 33 -7.53 -11.47 -34.49
N LEU A 34 -6.51 -12.34 -34.45
CA LEU A 34 -6.53 -13.63 -35.14
C LEU A 34 -7.58 -14.58 -34.57
N VAL A 35 -7.67 -14.69 -33.25
CA VAL A 35 -8.63 -15.59 -32.57
C VAL A 35 -10.06 -15.10 -32.79
N LEU A 36 -10.29 -13.79 -32.80
CA LEU A 36 -11.60 -13.22 -33.12
C LEU A 36 -12.08 -13.63 -34.52
N TRP A 37 -11.19 -13.58 -35.52
CA TRP A 37 -11.56 -13.91 -36.89
C TRP A 37 -11.69 -15.42 -37.15
N THR A 38 -10.92 -16.25 -36.43
CA THR A 38 -10.87 -17.71 -36.66
C THR A 38 -11.82 -18.53 -35.79
N VAL A 39 -11.94 -18.20 -34.51
CA VAL A 39 -12.70 -18.98 -33.50
C VAL A 39 -13.95 -18.23 -33.03
N GLY A 40 -13.98 -16.90 -33.17
CA GLY A 40 -15.12 -16.06 -32.87
C GLY A 40 -15.02 -15.29 -31.55
N PRO A 41 -16.05 -14.48 -31.22
CA PRO A 41 -15.98 -13.47 -30.15
C PRO A 41 -15.92 -14.04 -28.74
N VAL A 42 -16.53 -15.21 -28.49
CA VAL A 42 -16.53 -15.84 -27.16
C VAL A 42 -15.13 -16.31 -26.77
N ALA A 43 -14.41 -16.97 -27.70
CA ALA A 43 -13.05 -17.44 -27.47
C ALA A 43 -12.06 -16.27 -27.30
N ALA A 44 -12.19 -15.23 -28.14
CA ALA A 44 -11.39 -14.02 -28.01
C ALA A 44 -11.64 -13.30 -26.66
N GLY A 45 -12.87 -13.31 -26.14
CA GLY A 45 -13.18 -12.74 -24.83
C GLY A 45 -12.47 -13.47 -23.68
N TRP A 46 -12.49 -14.81 -23.68
CA TRP A 46 -11.77 -15.61 -22.69
C TRP A 46 -10.25 -15.44 -22.77
N LEU A 47 -9.72 -15.31 -23.98
CA LEU A 47 -8.32 -15.03 -24.21
C LEU A 47 -7.93 -13.66 -23.61
N LEU A 48 -8.70 -12.60 -23.91
CA LEU A 48 -8.49 -11.27 -23.34
C LEU A 48 -8.49 -11.28 -21.80
N VAL A 49 -9.36 -12.06 -21.17
CA VAL A 49 -9.38 -12.23 -19.70
C VAL A 49 -8.07 -12.86 -19.21
N LEU A 50 -7.59 -13.92 -19.88
CA LEU A 50 -6.35 -14.59 -19.50
C LEU A 50 -5.13 -13.68 -19.67
N GLU A 51 -5.08 -12.90 -20.76
CA GLU A 51 -4.06 -11.90 -21.01
C GLU A 51 -4.11 -10.77 -19.97
N PHE A 52 -5.32 -10.32 -19.59
CA PHE A 52 -5.48 -9.32 -18.54
C PHE A 52 -4.94 -9.82 -17.19
N ILE A 53 -5.24 -11.06 -16.80
CA ILE A 53 -4.67 -11.68 -15.59
C ILE A 53 -3.15 -11.73 -15.66
N PHE A 54 -2.59 -12.08 -16.82
CA PHE A 54 -1.14 -12.03 -17.04
C PHE A 54 -0.59 -10.61 -16.84
N THR A 55 -1.25 -9.57 -17.36
CA THR A 55 -0.82 -8.18 -17.15
C THR A 55 -0.89 -7.76 -15.68
N LEU A 56 -1.91 -8.19 -14.93
CA LEU A 56 -2.03 -7.95 -13.49
C LEU A 56 -0.89 -8.63 -12.70
N ALA A 57 -0.60 -9.89 -13.00
CA ALA A 57 0.49 -10.63 -12.38
C ALA A 57 1.85 -9.95 -12.64
N MET A 58 2.05 -9.45 -13.85
CA MET A 58 3.26 -8.73 -14.23
C MET A 58 3.37 -7.33 -13.64
N ALA A 59 2.24 -6.65 -13.40
CA ALA A 59 2.22 -5.33 -12.76
C ALA A 59 2.82 -5.36 -11.34
N LEU A 60 2.75 -6.50 -10.64
CA LEU A 60 3.40 -6.69 -9.32
C LEU A 60 4.93 -6.63 -9.40
N LYS A 61 5.53 -6.97 -10.55
CA LYS A 61 6.99 -6.93 -10.78
C LYS A 61 7.45 -5.74 -11.61
N CYS A 62 6.58 -5.27 -12.50
CA CYS A 62 6.85 -4.23 -13.47
C CYS A 62 5.68 -3.24 -13.44
N TYR A 63 5.68 -2.31 -12.49
CA TYR A 63 4.88 -1.09 -12.60
C TYR A 63 5.27 -0.44 -13.95
N PRO A 64 4.40 -0.42 -14.98
CA PRO A 64 3.02 0.08 -14.92
C PRO A 64 1.93 -0.85 -15.51
N LEU A 65 0.70 -0.68 -15.02
CA LEU A 65 -0.53 -1.41 -15.41
C LEU A 65 -1.14 -0.95 -16.77
N MET A 66 -0.48 -0.02 -17.47
CA MET A 66 -0.90 0.50 -18.77
C MET A 66 -1.20 -0.56 -19.86
N PRO A 67 -0.51 -1.72 -19.92
CA PRO A 67 -0.82 -2.76 -20.90
C PRO A 67 -2.23 -3.31 -20.81
N GLY A 68 -2.82 -3.42 -19.61
CA GLY A 68 -4.20 -3.89 -19.46
C GLY A 68 -5.21 -2.94 -20.12
N GLY A 69 -4.97 -1.63 -20.03
CA GLY A 69 -5.77 -0.63 -20.75
C GLY A 69 -5.60 -0.70 -22.27
N LEU A 70 -4.42 -1.14 -22.74
CA LEU A 70 -4.16 -1.30 -24.17
C LEU A 70 -4.96 -2.48 -24.77
N LEU A 71 -5.08 -3.60 -24.04
CA LEU A 71 -5.95 -4.72 -24.39
C LEU A 71 -7.44 -4.30 -24.43
N LEU A 72 -7.87 -3.43 -23.51
CA LEU A 72 -9.23 -2.88 -23.52
C LEU A 72 -9.50 -1.99 -24.74
N VAL A 73 -8.54 -1.13 -25.11
CA VAL A 73 -8.64 -0.31 -26.33
C VAL A 73 -8.71 -1.20 -27.57
N GLU A 74 -7.95 -2.28 -27.61
CA GLU A 74 -8.06 -3.27 -28.67
C GLU A 74 -9.46 -3.88 -28.74
N ALA A 75 -10.02 -4.33 -27.61
CA ALA A 75 -11.36 -4.90 -27.56
C ALA A 75 -12.45 -3.93 -28.09
N LEU A 76 -12.28 -2.62 -27.84
CA LEU A 76 -13.14 -1.57 -28.42
C LEU A 76 -12.95 -1.46 -29.94
N LEU A 77 -11.71 -1.46 -30.44
CA LEU A 77 -11.42 -1.37 -31.87
C LEU A 77 -11.93 -2.60 -32.64
N LEU A 78 -11.83 -3.78 -32.02
CA LEU A 78 -12.35 -5.04 -32.53
C LEU A 78 -13.89 -5.16 -32.40
N LYS A 79 -14.56 -4.14 -31.87
CA LYS A 79 -16.02 -4.09 -31.65
C LYS A 79 -16.55 -5.21 -30.77
N MET A 80 -15.74 -5.72 -29.85
CA MET A 80 -16.15 -6.74 -28.87
C MET A 80 -16.96 -6.12 -27.73
N THR A 81 -16.81 -4.82 -27.50
CA THR A 81 -17.62 -4.02 -26.57
C THR A 81 -17.89 -2.64 -27.17
N THR A 82 -18.85 -1.91 -26.60
CA THR A 82 -19.17 -0.54 -27.03
C THR A 82 -18.63 0.48 -26.02
N PRO A 83 -18.29 1.71 -26.47
CA PRO A 83 -17.85 2.77 -25.55
C PRO A 83 -18.89 3.09 -24.48
N GLN A 84 -20.18 3.00 -24.81
CA GLN A 84 -21.28 3.27 -23.89
C GLN A 84 -21.33 2.22 -22.77
N ALA A 85 -21.26 0.92 -23.13
CA ALA A 85 -21.24 -0.16 -22.14
C ALA A 85 -20.03 -0.06 -21.21
N LEU A 86 -18.86 0.30 -21.74
CA LEU A 86 -17.67 0.55 -20.93
C LEU A 86 -17.87 1.73 -19.98
N TYR A 87 -18.46 2.82 -20.44
CA TYR A 87 -18.73 3.99 -19.61
C TYR A 87 -19.68 3.66 -18.45
N ASP A 88 -20.77 2.95 -18.72
CA ASP A 88 -21.75 2.56 -17.70
C ASP A 88 -21.11 1.66 -16.63
N GLU A 89 -20.26 0.71 -17.05
CA GLU A 89 -19.51 -0.17 -16.14
C GLU A 89 -18.48 0.62 -15.30
N LEU A 90 -17.82 1.62 -15.89
CA LEU A 90 -16.91 2.50 -15.16
C LEU A 90 -17.66 3.35 -14.12
N VAL A 91 -18.80 3.94 -14.49
CA VAL A 91 -19.68 4.70 -13.58
C VAL A 91 -20.15 3.84 -12.42
N HIS A 92 -20.52 2.59 -12.68
CA HIS A 92 -20.92 1.65 -11.65
C HIS A 92 -19.79 1.35 -10.65
N ASN A 93 -18.55 1.25 -11.13
CA ASN A 93 -17.38 0.90 -10.31
C ASN A 93 -16.63 2.13 -9.72
N PHE A 94 -16.93 3.34 -10.18
CA PHE A 94 -16.32 4.58 -9.69
C PHE A 94 -16.39 4.75 -8.17
N PRO A 95 -17.53 4.46 -7.48
CA PRO A 95 -17.59 4.54 -6.02
C PRO A 95 -16.53 3.67 -5.32
N VAL A 96 -16.26 2.48 -5.84
CA VAL A 96 -15.25 1.56 -5.27
C VAL A 96 -13.85 2.12 -5.50
N ILE A 97 -13.56 2.64 -6.70
CA ILE A 97 -12.27 3.26 -7.02
C ILE A 97 -12.01 4.50 -6.14
N LEU A 98 -13.04 5.35 -5.96
CA LEU A 98 -12.97 6.52 -5.10
C LEU A 98 -12.80 6.13 -3.63
N LEU A 99 -13.49 5.08 -3.17
CA LEU A 99 -13.33 4.53 -1.82
C LEU A 99 -11.91 4.00 -1.60
N LEU A 100 -11.35 3.24 -2.55
CA LEU A 100 -9.96 2.75 -2.50
C LEU A 100 -8.96 3.91 -2.48
N MET A 101 -9.14 4.92 -3.34
CA MET A 101 -8.27 6.10 -3.38
C MET A 101 -8.33 6.89 -2.07
N PHE A 102 -9.54 7.11 -1.55
CA PHE A 102 -9.77 7.77 -0.26
C PHE A 102 -9.18 6.96 0.89
N MET A 103 -9.34 5.64 0.90
CA MET A 103 -8.78 4.75 1.91
C MET A 103 -7.25 4.82 1.92
N VAL A 104 -6.60 4.74 0.76
CA VAL A 104 -5.14 4.84 0.66
C VAL A 104 -4.67 6.21 1.15
N ALA A 105 -5.27 7.30 0.64
CA ALA A 105 -4.93 8.66 1.07
C ALA A 105 -5.16 8.86 2.58
N GLY A 106 -6.25 8.31 3.11
CA GLY A 106 -6.62 8.33 4.52
C GLY A 106 -5.57 7.65 5.38
N ILE A 107 -5.08 6.46 5.00
CA ILE A 107 -4.01 5.76 5.75
C ILE A 107 -2.74 6.62 5.83
N TYR A 108 -2.30 7.22 4.71
CA TYR A 108 -1.10 8.07 4.70
C TYR A 108 -1.26 9.29 5.61
N PHE A 109 -2.38 9.99 5.50
CA PHE A 109 -2.69 11.13 6.35
C PHE A 109 -2.73 10.76 7.85
N MET A 110 -3.43 9.66 8.15
CA MET A 110 -3.63 9.20 9.52
C MET A 110 -2.33 8.71 10.16
N LYS A 111 -1.42 8.13 9.38
CA LYS A 111 -0.09 7.75 9.86
C LYS A 111 0.65 8.95 10.44
N ASP A 112 0.72 10.05 9.69
CA ASP A 112 1.46 11.24 10.11
C ASP A 112 0.76 11.95 11.28
N LEU A 113 -0.58 12.03 11.24
CA LEU A 113 -1.38 12.58 12.33
C LEU A 113 -1.18 11.79 13.63
N LEU A 114 -1.17 10.45 13.55
CA LEU A 114 -1.07 9.58 14.71
C LEU A 114 0.35 9.58 15.31
N LEU A 115 1.39 9.63 14.47
CA LEU A 115 2.78 9.85 14.91
C LEU A 115 2.93 11.18 15.67
N PHE A 116 2.31 12.26 15.15
CA PHE A 116 2.32 13.57 15.80
C PHE A 116 1.60 13.55 17.16
N LEU A 117 0.38 12.99 17.19
CA LEU A 117 -0.42 12.86 18.42
C LEU A 117 0.28 12.02 19.49
N PHE A 118 0.88 10.89 19.11
CA PHE A 118 1.63 10.05 20.05
C PHE A 118 2.85 10.74 20.60
N SER A 119 3.60 11.46 19.77
CA SER A 119 4.75 12.25 20.23
C SER A 119 4.32 13.28 21.28
N ARG A 120 3.20 13.97 21.02
CA ARG A 120 2.65 14.97 21.95
C ARG A 120 2.09 14.36 23.23
N LEU A 121 1.40 13.22 23.14
CA LEU A 121 0.82 12.52 24.30
C LEU A 121 1.91 11.98 25.22
N LEU A 122 2.96 11.38 24.67
CA LEU A 122 4.09 10.85 25.44
C LEU A 122 4.88 11.95 26.15
N LEU A 123 5.07 13.10 25.49
CA LEU A 123 5.79 14.24 26.08
C LEU A 123 4.92 15.05 27.06
N GLY A 124 3.59 15.05 26.86
CA GLY A 124 2.66 15.87 27.64
C GLY A 124 2.09 15.20 28.89
N VAL A 125 1.91 13.88 28.91
CA VAL A 125 1.20 13.18 29.98
C VAL A 125 2.16 12.45 30.90
N ARG A 126 2.22 12.86 32.17
CA ARG A 126 3.10 12.25 33.19
C ARG A 126 2.54 10.97 33.83
N SER A 127 1.23 10.71 33.72
CA SER A 127 0.56 9.57 34.36
C SER A 127 0.35 8.40 33.40
N LYS A 128 0.81 7.21 33.79
CA LYS A 128 0.69 5.96 33.01
C LYS A 128 -0.77 5.58 32.69
N ALA A 129 -1.67 5.74 33.66
CA ALA A 129 -3.09 5.37 33.50
C ALA A 129 -3.83 6.33 32.56
N MET A 130 -3.61 7.64 32.72
CA MET A 130 -4.22 8.67 31.87
C MET A 130 -3.72 8.55 30.43
N LEU A 131 -2.43 8.26 30.25
CA LEU A 131 -1.82 8.04 28.95
C LEU A 131 -2.45 6.84 28.23
N ALA A 132 -2.64 5.70 28.91
CA ALA A 132 -3.29 4.52 28.34
C ALA A 132 -4.76 4.77 27.95
N LEU A 133 -5.51 5.50 28.78
CA LEU A 133 -6.90 5.87 28.48
C LEU A 133 -7.02 6.81 27.29
N MET A 134 -6.19 7.86 27.22
CA MET A 134 -6.18 8.78 26.07
C MET A 134 -5.81 8.05 24.78
N PHE A 135 -4.88 7.09 24.87
CA PHE A 135 -4.47 6.28 23.73
C PHE A 135 -5.59 5.36 23.24
N CYS A 136 -6.31 4.71 24.15
CA CYS A 136 -7.46 3.87 23.84
C CYS A 136 -8.57 4.69 23.19
N PHE A 137 -8.92 5.85 23.76
CA PHE A 137 -9.94 6.74 23.21
C PHE A 137 -9.55 7.27 21.82
N LEU A 138 -8.30 7.70 21.65
CA LEU A 138 -7.80 8.17 20.37
C LEU A 138 -7.83 7.05 19.32
N SER A 139 -7.40 5.84 19.68
CA SER A 139 -7.44 4.68 18.77
C SER A 139 -8.86 4.28 18.38
N ALA A 140 -9.81 4.35 19.31
CA ALA A 140 -11.23 4.10 19.04
C ALA A 140 -11.84 5.16 18.12
N PHE A 141 -11.53 6.44 18.36
CA PHE A 141 -11.97 7.52 17.48
C PHE A 141 -11.40 7.40 16.07
N LEU A 142 -10.11 7.05 15.94
CA LEU A 142 -9.48 6.85 14.63
C LEU A 142 -10.03 5.62 13.89
N SER A 143 -10.45 4.58 14.61
CA SER A 143 -11.04 3.37 14.02
C SER A 143 -12.38 3.61 13.33
N ALA A 144 -13.05 4.75 13.59
CA ALA A 144 -14.26 5.10 12.86
C ALA A 144 -13.99 5.54 11.41
N PHE A 145 -12.74 5.94 11.11
CA PHE A 145 -12.34 6.46 9.79
C PHE A 145 -11.46 5.50 9.00
N LEU A 146 -10.99 4.43 9.64
CA LEU A 146 -10.01 3.51 9.09
C LEU A 146 -10.36 2.07 9.45
N ASP A 147 -10.00 1.15 8.55
CA ASP A 147 -10.10 -0.28 8.84
C ASP A 147 -9.20 -0.69 10.02
N ALA A 148 -9.66 -1.62 10.84
CA ALA A 148 -9.01 -2.02 12.09
C ALA A 148 -7.58 -2.53 11.88
N LEU A 149 -7.32 -3.22 10.76
CA LEU A 149 -5.99 -3.71 10.40
C LEU A 149 -5.02 -2.54 10.10
N THR A 150 -5.53 -1.49 9.44
CA THR A 150 -4.72 -0.33 9.07
C THR A 150 -4.33 0.49 10.29
N VAL A 151 -5.26 0.73 11.23
CA VAL A 151 -4.96 1.43 12.47
C VAL A 151 -3.95 0.65 13.31
N THR A 152 -4.11 -0.67 13.44
CA THR A 152 -3.14 -1.52 14.15
C THR A 152 -1.74 -1.43 13.53
N ALA A 153 -1.64 -1.48 12.19
CA ALA A 153 -0.37 -1.34 11.48
C ALA A 153 0.28 0.03 11.69
N VAL A 154 -0.50 1.11 11.75
CA VAL A 154 0.00 2.46 12.04
C VAL A 154 0.50 2.55 13.49
N ILE A 155 -0.23 2.00 14.47
CA ILE A 155 0.20 2.00 15.87
C ILE A 155 1.50 1.20 16.04
N ILE A 156 1.64 0.04 15.36
CA ILE A 156 2.89 -0.74 15.34
C ILE A 156 4.03 0.09 14.74
N SER A 157 3.81 0.73 13.59
CA SER A 157 4.82 1.57 12.93
C SER A 157 5.29 2.71 13.83
N ALA A 158 4.37 3.35 14.55
CA ALA A 158 4.69 4.39 15.51
C ALA A 158 5.45 3.85 16.73
N ALA A 159 5.01 2.74 17.31
CA ALA A 159 5.68 2.10 18.45
C ALA A 159 7.12 1.69 18.11
N VAL A 160 7.35 1.11 16.92
CA VAL A 160 8.68 0.76 16.41
C VAL A 160 9.51 2.02 16.15
N GLY A 161 8.91 3.09 15.61
CA GLY A 161 9.57 4.38 15.43
C GLY A 161 10.04 5.02 16.75
N PHE A 162 9.21 4.97 17.80
CA PHE A 162 9.62 5.45 19.12
C PHE A 162 10.68 4.55 19.76
N TYR A 163 10.57 3.23 19.59
CA TYR A 163 11.59 2.28 20.04
C TYR A 163 12.94 2.53 19.40
N SER A 164 13.00 2.76 18.08
CA SER A 164 14.26 3.01 17.40
C SER A 164 14.91 4.33 17.84
N VAL A 165 14.12 5.39 18.04
CA VAL A 165 14.63 6.68 18.56
C VAL A 165 15.16 6.52 19.98
N TYR A 166 14.39 5.88 20.88
CA TYR A 166 14.80 5.69 22.27
C TYR A 166 16.02 4.78 22.40
N HIS A 167 16.03 3.65 21.68
CA HIS A 167 17.17 2.72 21.64
C HIS A 167 18.44 3.42 21.15
N ARG A 168 18.34 4.25 20.09
CA ARG A 168 19.47 5.01 19.55
C ARG A 168 20.00 6.09 20.51
N VAL A 169 19.13 6.75 21.26
CA VAL A 169 19.54 7.70 22.31
C VAL A 169 20.18 6.98 23.50
N ALA A 170 19.67 5.81 23.88
CA ALA A 170 20.18 5.01 25.00
C ALA A 170 21.47 4.24 24.66
N SER A 171 21.67 3.82 23.42
CA SER A 171 22.90 3.14 22.98
C SER A 171 24.06 4.10 22.71
N GLY A 172 23.79 5.41 22.57
CA GLY A 172 24.82 6.42 22.27
C GLY A 172 25.46 6.27 20.88
N ASP A 173 24.85 5.48 19.99
CA ASP A 173 25.39 5.18 18.66
C ASP A 173 25.38 6.41 17.73
N ASP A 174 26.42 6.49 16.89
CA ASP A 174 26.58 7.55 15.89
C ASP A 174 25.38 7.55 14.92
N PRO A 175 24.76 8.71 14.64
CA PRO A 175 23.59 8.83 13.76
C PRO A 175 23.68 8.25 12.35
N ARG A 176 24.84 7.72 11.93
CA ARG A 176 25.11 7.17 10.60
C ARG A 176 25.26 5.64 10.54
N GLN A 177 25.17 4.94 11.66
CA GLN A 177 25.29 3.47 11.69
C GLN A 177 23.91 2.82 11.90
N ASP A 178 23.52 1.93 10.98
CA ASP A 178 22.35 1.07 11.11
C ASP A 178 22.66 -0.07 12.09
N SER A 179 22.66 0.24 13.40
CA SER A 179 22.80 -0.78 14.43
C SER A 179 21.57 -1.71 14.43
N PRO A 180 21.73 -3.04 14.43
CA PRO A 180 20.60 -3.96 14.46
C PRO A 180 19.80 -3.78 15.76
N ILE A 181 18.52 -3.40 15.61
CA ILE A 181 17.53 -3.09 16.68
C ILE A 181 17.28 -4.27 17.65
N GLY A 182 17.85 -5.46 17.37
CA GLY A 182 17.70 -6.68 18.16
C GLY A 182 18.90 -7.10 19.01
N ASN A 183 20.02 -6.36 18.98
CA ASN A 183 21.22 -6.75 19.73
C ASN A 183 21.48 -5.81 20.91
N ASP A 184 20.83 -6.11 22.03
CA ASP A 184 20.95 -5.36 23.29
C ASP A 184 22.36 -5.49 23.95
N GLN A 185 23.31 -6.21 23.34
CA GLN A 185 24.63 -6.53 23.94
C GLN A 185 25.57 -5.32 24.13
N ASN A 186 25.39 -4.26 23.34
CA ASN A 186 26.21 -3.04 23.42
C ASN A 186 25.62 -1.96 24.35
N LEU A 187 24.51 -2.25 25.03
CA LEU A 187 23.88 -1.28 25.90
C LEU A 187 24.55 -1.20 27.28
N PRO A 188 24.79 0.00 27.84
CA PRO A 188 25.25 0.13 29.21
C PRO A 188 24.24 -0.53 30.16
N LYS A 189 24.71 -1.36 31.08
CA LYS A 189 23.85 -2.14 32.01
C LYS A 189 22.82 -1.31 32.77
N LEU A 190 23.08 -0.01 32.95
CA LEU A 190 22.20 0.95 33.62
C LEU A 190 20.91 1.25 32.82
N HIS A 191 20.94 1.16 31.49
CA HIS A 191 19.81 1.48 30.61
C HIS A 191 18.93 0.26 30.23
N HIS A 192 19.33 -0.96 30.60
CA HIS A 192 18.55 -2.17 30.30
C HIS A 192 17.19 -2.19 31.00
N ALA A 193 17.14 -1.82 32.28
CA ALA A 193 15.89 -1.79 33.05
C ALA A 193 14.90 -0.77 32.48
N ASP A 194 15.40 0.41 32.08
CA ASP A 194 14.58 1.46 31.46
C ASP A 194 14.08 1.04 30.07
N LEU A 195 14.91 0.37 29.27
CA LEU A 195 14.49 -0.20 27.98
C LEU A 195 13.44 -1.29 28.15
N GLU A 196 13.58 -2.17 29.13
CA GLU A 196 12.61 -3.23 29.39
C GLU A 196 11.28 -2.66 29.88
N GLN A 197 11.31 -1.64 30.74
CA GLN A 197 10.14 -0.88 31.15
C GLN A 197 9.49 -0.14 29.97
N PHE A 198 10.28 0.44 29.06
CA PHE A 198 9.79 1.07 27.85
C PHE A 198 9.16 0.05 26.88
N ARG A 199 9.78 -1.12 26.71
CA ARG A 199 9.24 -2.24 25.91
C ARG A 199 7.92 -2.75 26.49
N ALA A 200 7.82 -2.89 27.82
CA ALA A 200 6.58 -3.24 28.50
C ALA A 200 5.49 -2.16 28.30
N PHE A 201 5.88 -0.88 28.33
CA PHE A 201 4.98 0.24 28.03
C PHE A 201 4.47 0.18 26.58
N LEU A 202 5.33 -0.04 25.59
CA LEU A 202 4.94 -0.17 24.18
C LEU A 202 4.00 -1.37 23.95
N ARG A 203 4.24 -2.51 24.60
CA ARG A 203 3.33 -3.68 24.52
C ARG A 203 1.96 -3.35 25.11
N SER A 204 1.92 -2.70 26.27
CA SER A 204 0.66 -2.24 26.87
C SER A 204 -0.08 -1.28 25.96
N LEU A 205 0.64 -0.33 25.35
CA LEU A 205 0.10 0.66 24.43
C LEU A 205 -0.48 0.02 23.17
N LEU A 206 0.21 -0.98 22.58
CA LEU A 206 -0.31 -1.76 21.45
C LEU A 206 -1.59 -2.50 21.80
N MET A 207 -1.65 -3.13 22.98
CA MET A 207 -2.85 -3.84 23.43
C MET A 207 -4.04 -2.89 23.65
N HIS A 208 -3.83 -1.72 24.26
CA HIS A 208 -4.90 -0.73 24.43
C HIS A 208 -5.32 -0.11 23.09
N GLY A 209 -4.37 0.09 22.17
CA GLY A 209 -4.65 0.52 20.81
C GLY A 209 -5.53 -0.46 20.04
N ALA A 210 -5.20 -1.76 20.12
CA ALA A 210 -5.95 -2.87 19.50
C ALA A 210 -7.36 -3.03 20.09
N VAL A 211 -7.49 -2.93 21.42
CA VAL A 211 -8.81 -2.95 22.08
C VAL A 211 -9.62 -1.71 21.70
N GLY A 212 -8.99 -0.54 21.64
CA GLY A 212 -9.64 0.69 21.19
C GLY A 212 -10.16 0.58 19.75
N THR A 213 -9.40 -0.02 18.85
CA THR A 213 -9.84 -0.29 17.48
C THR A 213 -11.01 -1.26 17.42
N ALA A 214 -10.95 -2.36 18.17
CA ALA A 214 -12.06 -3.31 18.25
C ALA A 214 -13.34 -2.63 18.78
N LEU A 215 -13.23 -1.78 19.80
CA LEU A 215 -14.36 -1.01 20.32
C LEU A 215 -14.91 -0.02 19.30
N GLY A 216 -14.02 0.71 18.60
CA GLY A 216 -14.42 1.66 17.56
C GLY A 216 -15.15 0.99 16.41
N GLY A 217 -14.64 -0.15 15.92
CA GLY A 217 -15.26 -0.91 14.83
C GLY A 217 -16.59 -1.56 15.17
N VAL A 218 -16.88 -1.87 16.45
CA VAL A 218 -18.21 -2.36 16.87
C VAL A 218 -19.23 -1.22 17.00
N CYS A 219 -18.77 0.00 17.25
CA CYS A 219 -19.64 1.17 17.40
C CYS A 219 -20.03 1.85 16.07
N THR A 220 -19.35 1.51 14.97
CA THR A 220 -19.61 2.03 13.61
C THR A 220 -20.29 1.01 12.73
#